data_AF-A0A3L8PVI9-F1
#
_entry.id   AF-A0A3L8PVI9-F1
#
_cell.length_a   1.000
_cell.length_b   1.000
_cell.length_c   1.000
_cell.angle_alpha   90.00
_cell.angle_beta   90.00
_cell.angle_gamma   90.00
#
_symmetry.space_group_name_H-M   'P 1'
#
loop_
_entity.id
_entity.type
_entity.pdbx_description
1 polymer ?
#
loop_
_entity_poly.entity_id
_entity_poly.type
_entity_poly.pdbx_seq_one_letter_code
_entity_poly.pdbx_strand_id
1 'polypeptide(L)'
;MIALVNSVLSQMSSFKKPQKSFIALLLSMLIIVQGKANFRNMSRYCNSSEKRFNRWYHRFFDFLGFNEILIFQQLPKHSKCIAAMDASFMKKSGKHTEGLAKFFHGAIGKAEKGLELSL
;
A
#
# COMPACT_ATOMS: atom_id res chain seq x y z
N MET A 1 10.99 -8.31 -7.39
CA MET A 1 9.92 -7.72 -6.54
C MET A 1 9.60 -8.60 -5.33
N ILE A 2 9.15 -9.86 -5.47
CA ILE A 2 8.89 -10.76 -4.33
C ILE A 2 10.12 -10.93 -3.41
N ALA A 3 11.31 -11.08 -4.00
CA ALA A 3 12.56 -11.18 -3.24
C ALA A 3 12.85 -9.93 -2.38
N LEU A 4 12.58 -8.74 -2.92
CA LEU A 4 12.75 -7.47 -2.22
C LEU A 4 11.78 -7.35 -1.04
N VAL A 5 10.49 -7.63 -1.28
CA VAL A 5 9.46 -7.61 -0.23
C VAL A 5 9.81 -8.60 0.87
N ASN A 6 10.22 -9.82 0.53
CA ASN A 6 10.62 -10.82 1.52
C ASN A 6 11.87 -10.41 2.31
N SER A 7 12.82 -9.73 1.67
CA SER A 7 14.01 -9.18 2.33
C SER A 7 13.69 -8.07 3.33
N VAL A 8 12.69 -7.24 3.05
CA VAL A 8 12.23 -6.21 4.01
C VAL A 8 11.45 -6.88 5.14
N LEU A 9 10.52 -7.78 4.80
CA LEU A 9 9.72 -8.50 5.80
C LEU A 9 10.57 -9.38 6.73
N SER A 10 11.72 -9.89 6.30
CA SER A 10 12.61 -10.67 7.19
C SER A 10 13.18 -9.81 8.32
N GLN A 11 13.44 -8.52 8.06
CA GLN A 11 13.97 -7.57 9.04
C GLN A 11 12.91 -7.11 10.06
N MET A 12 11.62 -7.20 9.73
CA MET A 12 10.54 -6.83 10.65
C MET A 12 10.26 -7.94 11.68
N SER A 13 10.85 -7.85 12.88
CA SER A 13 10.71 -8.87 13.94
C SER A 13 9.29 -8.99 14.50
N SER A 14 8.51 -7.91 14.48
CA SER A 14 7.17 -7.81 15.08
C SER A 14 6.09 -8.68 14.41
N PHE A 15 6.34 -9.23 13.22
CA PHE A 15 5.34 -9.98 12.45
C PHE A 15 5.62 -11.48 12.39
N LYS A 16 4.57 -12.29 12.57
CA LYS A 16 4.67 -13.75 12.42
C LYS A 16 4.73 -14.16 10.95
N LYS A 17 5.32 -15.33 10.67
CA LYS A 17 5.46 -15.91 9.32
C LYS A 17 4.16 -15.89 8.48
N PRO A 18 2.97 -16.24 9.01
CA PRO A 18 1.75 -16.20 8.21
C PRO A 18 1.35 -14.79 7.74
N GLN A 19 1.60 -13.77 8.57
CA GLN A 19 1.31 -12.39 8.22
C GLN A 19 2.29 -11.86 7.17
N LYS A 20 3.60 -12.15 7.34
CA LYS A 20 4.62 -11.84 6.33
C LYS A 20 4.27 -12.47 4.98
N SER A 21 3.88 -13.75 4.98
CA SER A 21 3.44 -14.46 3.77
C SER A 21 2.21 -13.81 3.14
N PHE A 22 1.24 -13.35 3.94
CA PHE A 22 0.08 -12.65 3.43
C PHE A 22 0.44 -11.29 2.81
N ILE A 23 1.28 -10.49 3.46
CA ILE A 23 1.69 -9.17 2.92
C ILE A 23 2.46 -9.35 1.61
N ALA A 24 3.37 -10.33 1.53
CA ALA A 24 4.06 -10.64 0.28
C ALA A 24 3.08 -11.01 -0.84
N LEU A 25 2.05 -11.82 -0.54
CA LEU A 25 0.98 -12.14 -1.49
C LEU A 25 0.19 -10.89 -1.90
N LEU A 26 -0.24 -10.07 -0.94
CA LEU A 26 -1.05 -8.87 -1.17
C LEU A 26 -0.33 -7.90 -2.11
N LEU A 27 0.93 -7.56 -1.81
CA LEU A 27 1.73 -6.64 -2.62
C LEU A 27 1.98 -7.22 -4.02
N SER A 28 2.18 -8.53 -4.13
CA SER A 28 2.31 -9.19 -5.44
C SER A 28 1.02 -9.08 -6.26
N MET A 29 -0.14 -9.30 -5.63
CA MET A 29 -1.43 -9.21 -6.30
C MET A 29 -1.77 -7.79 -6.76
N LEU A 30 -1.42 -6.77 -5.97
CA LEU A 30 -1.64 -5.37 -6.35
C LEU A 30 -0.89 -4.96 -7.62
N ILE A 31 0.21 -5.64 -7.94
CA ILE A 31 0.99 -5.39 -9.16
C ILE A 31 0.46 -6.20 -10.35
N ILE A 32 -0.04 -7.42 -10.10
CA ILE A 32 -0.50 -8.33 -11.15
C ILE A 32 -1.93 -8.00 -11.60
N VAL A 33 -2.83 -7.66 -10.67
CA VAL A 33 -4.25 -7.46 -10.97
C VAL A 33 -4.43 -6.18 -11.79
N GLN A 34 -4.88 -6.36 -13.03
CA GLN A 34 -5.30 -5.27 -13.89
C GLN A 34 -6.73 -4.82 -13.56
N GLY A 35 -6.96 -3.51 -13.54
CA GLY A 35 -8.26 -2.90 -13.25
C GLY A 35 -8.57 -2.80 -11.75
N LYS A 36 -9.80 -3.16 -11.35
CA LYS A 36 -10.24 -2.99 -9.95
C LYS A 36 -9.58 -4.03 -9.03
N ALA A 37 -8.62 -3.59 -8.23
CA ALA A 37 -7.93 -4.40 -7.23
C ALA A 37 -8.81 -4.69 -5.98
N ASN A 38 -9.88 -5.45 -6.15
CA ASN A 38 -10.70 -5.97 -5.04
C ASN A 38 -10.32 -7.42 -4.69
N PHE A 39 -10.64 -7.88 -3.48
CA PHE A 39 -10.25 -9.20 -2.99
C PHE A 39 -10.81 -10.37 -3.83
N ARG A 40 -12.02 -10.21 -4.38
CA ARG A 40 -12.60 -11.19 -5.31
C ARG A 40 -11.75 -11.31 -6.58
N ASN A 41 -11.34 -10.19 -7.16
CA ASN A 41 -10.46 -10.16 -8.33
C ASN A 41 -9.09 -10.74 -8.00
N MET A 42 -8.47 -10.33 -6.88
CA MET A 42 -7.17 -10.87 -6.44
C MET A 42 -7.20 -12.39 -6.24
N SER A 43 -8.29 -12.94 -5.69
CA SER A 43 -8.42 -14.39 -5.50
C SER A 43 -8.46 -15.22 -6.79
N ARG A 44 -8.69 -14.59 -7.95
CA ARG A 44 -8.64 -15.27 -9.25
C ARG A 44 -7.21 -15.44 -9.77
N TYR A 45 -6.26 -14.63 -9.28
CA TYR A 45 -4.87 -14.63 -9.72
C TYR A 45 -3.92 -15.36 -8.76
N CYS A 46 -4.43 -15.97 -7.69
CA CYS A 46 -3.62 -16.72 -6.74
C CYS A 46 -4.40 -17.83 -6.04
N ASN A 47 -3.69 -18.77 -5.43
CA ASN A 47 -4.30 -19.83 -4.62
C ASN A 47 -4.67 -19.31 -3.21
N SER A 48 -5.50 -18.28 -3.14
CA SER A 48 -6.00 -17.71 -1.89
C SER A 48 -7.41 -17.17 -2.06
N SER A 49 -8.27 -17.50 -1.10
CA SER A 49 -9.67 -17.10 -1.16
C SER A 49 -9.88 -15.64 -0.76
N GLU A 50 -10.96 -15.05 -1.24
CA GLU A 50 -11.45 -13.75 -0.79
C GLU A 50 -11.61 -13.70 0.74
N LYS A 51 -12.03 -14.81 1.38
CA LYS A 51 -12.12 -14.92 2.85
C LYS A 51 -10.76 -14.75 3.54
N ARG A 52 -9.69 -15.30 2.94
CA ARG A 52 -8.32 -15.13 3.45
C ARG A 52 -7.87 -13.67 3.34
N PHE A 53 -8.12 -13.03 2.20
CA PHE A 53 -7.81 -11.60 2.01
C PHE A 53 -8.50 -10.74 3.05
N ASN A 54 -9.82 -10.86 3.22
CA ASN A 54 -10.57 -10.12 4.23
C ASN A 54 -9.97 -10.32 5.64
N ARG A 55 -9.77 -11.57 6.06
CA ARG A 55 -9.28 -11.88 7.42
C ARG A 55 -7.91 -11.29 7.72
N TRP A 56 -6.98 -11.38 6.78
CA TRP A 56 -5.60 -10.96 7.02
C TRP A 56 -5.39 -9.47 6.75
N TYR A 57 -6.13 -8.86 5.82
CA TYR A 57 -6.04 -7.43 5.53
C TYR A 57 -6.54 -6.57 6.70
N HIS A 58 -7.50 -7.07 7.49
CA HIS A 58 -7.94 -6.38 8.72
C HIS A 58 -6.90 -6.35 9.85
N ARG A 59 -5.80 -7.10 9.74
CA ARG A 59 -4.78 -7.10 10.77
C ARG A 59 -3.85 -5.90 10.58
N PHE A 60 -3.49 -5.28 11.70
CA PHE A 60 -2.50 -4.21 11.71
C PHE A 60 -1.20 -4.66 11.03
N PHE A 61 -0.71 -3.83 10.13
CA PHE A 61 0.61 -3.95 9.52
C PHE A 61 1.25 -2.57 9.48
N ASP A 62 2.51 -2.50 9.88
CA ASP A 62 3.27 -1.25 9.95
C ASP A 62 3.82 -0.91 8.56
N PHE A 63 2.98 -0.26 7.76
CA PHE A 63 3.37 0.20 6.43
C PHE A 63 4.44 1.29 6.50
N LEU A 64 4.48 2.12 7.55
CA LEU A 64 5.49 3.15 7.70
C LEU A 64 6.88 2.51 7.86
N GLY A 65 7.05 1.65 8.87
CA GLY A 65 8.32 0.96 9.10
C GLY A 65 8.71 0.06 7.93
N PHE A 66 7.74 -0.56 7.24
CA PHE A 66 8.02 -1.31 6.01
C PHE A 66 8.62 -0.43 4.92
N ASN A 67 8.01 0.74 4.66
CA ASN A 67 8.48 1.66 3.63
C ASN A 67 9.83 2.31 4.01
N GLU A 68 10.06 2.62 5.28
CA GLU A 68 11.36 3.13 5.74
C GLU A 68 12.48 2.13 5.45
N ILE A 69 12.32 0.86 5.88
CA ILE A 69 13.31 -0.19 5.61
C ILE A 69 13.50 -0.37 4.10
N LEU A 70 12.42 -0.38 3.32
CA LEU A 70 12.48 -0.51 1.86
C LEU A 70 13.30 0.63 1.23
N ILE A 71 13.02 1.88 1.60
CA ILE A 71 13.69 3.06 1.06
C ILE A 71 15.17 3.04 1.44
N PHE A 72 15.51 2.88 2.72
CA PHE A 72 16.91 2.90 3.16
C PHE A 72 17.73 1.69 2.68
N GLN A 73 17.08 0.55 2.39
CA GLN A 73 17.75 -0.60 1.79
C GLN A 73 18.07 -0.37 0.31
N GLN A 74 17.25 0.39 -0.42
CA GLN A 74 17.42 0.62 -1.87
C GLN A 74 18.15 1.92 -2.20
N LEU A 75 18.12 2.92 -1.33
CA LEU A 75 18.81 4.18 -1.56
C LEU A 75 20.34 4.00 -1.48
N PRO A 76 21.12 4.59 -2.39
CA PRO A 76 22.57 4.55 -2.30
C PRO A 76 23.06 5.34 -1.09
N LYS A 77 23.86 4.70 -0.23
CA LYS A 77 24.34 5.27 1.05
C LYS A 77 25.13 6.59 0.94
N HIS A 78 25.68 6.89 -0.23
CA HIS A 78 26.60 8.02 -0.44
C HIS A 78 26.23 8.88 -1.66
N SER A 79 25.00 8.76 -2.18
CA SER A 79 24.55 9.58 -3.31
C SER A 79 23.64 10.70 -2.85
N LYS A 80 23.76 11.86 -3.50
CA LYS A 80 22.78 12.94 -3.38
C LYS A 80 21.43 12.43 -3.87
N CYS A 81 20.41 12.50 -3.03
CA CYS A 81 19.04 12.15 -3.36
C CYS A 81 18.22 13.43 -3.51
N ILE A 82 17.28 13.45 -4.47
CA ILE A 82 16.32 14.54 -4.63
C ILE A 82 14.98 14.03 -4.14
N ALA A 83 14.38 14.72 -3.17
CA ALA A 83 13.02 14.46 -2.74
C ALA A 83 12.06 15.27 -3.62
N ALA A 84 11.36 14.60 -4.52
CA ALA A 84 10.25 15.19 -5.26
C ALA A 84 8.97 15.03 -4.43
N MET A 85 8.34 16.16 -4.09
CA MET A 85 7.12 16.20 -3.30
C MET A 85 6.03 16.87 -4.12
N ASP A 86 4.90 16.20 -4.25
CA ASP A 86 3.70 16.73 -4.90
C ASP A 86 2.46 16.21 -4.18
N ALA A 87 1.43 17.05 -4.12
CA ALA A 87 0.16 16.68 -3.50
C ALA A 87 -0.82 16.21 -4.58
N SER A 88 -1.50 15.11 -4.32
CA SER A 88 -2.47 14.55 -5.27
C SER A 88 -3.83 14.34 -4.62
N PHE A 89 -4.90 14.67 -5.36
CA PHE A 89 -6.26 14.39 -4.93
C PHE A 89 -6.69 12.99 -5.37
N MET A 90 -7.15 12.17 -4.41
CA MET A 90 -7.78 10.89 -4.69
C MET A 90 -9.28 10.95 -4.37
N LYS A 91 -10.12 10.80 -5.40
CA LYS A 91 -11.56 10.71 -5.22
C LYS A 91 -11.92 9.45 -4.44
N LYS A 92 -12.60 9.62 -3.31
CA LYS A 92 -13.04 8.51 -2.46
C LYS A 92 -14.47 8.71 -1.99
N SER A 93 -15.29 7.70 -2.22
CA SER A 93 -16.65 7.61 -1.68
C SER A 93 -16.67 6.78 -0.38
N GLY A 94 -17.70 6.98 0.43
CA GLY A 94 -17.90 6.28 1.70
C GLY A 94 -17.81 7.20 2.92
N LYS A 95 -17.94 6.57 4.10
CA LYS A 95 -17.94 7.23 5.42
C LYS A 95 -16.91 6.66 6.39
N HIS A 96 -16.32 5.50 6.09
CA HIS A 96 -15.44 4.76 7.00
C HIS A 96 -13.96 4.77 6.56
N THR A 97 -13.61 5.57 5.56
CA THR A 97 -12.20 5.77 5.20
C THR A 97 -11.66 6.92 6.04
N GLU A 98 -10.62 6.63 6.82
CA GLU A 98 -9.89 7.64 7.59
C GLU A 98 -9.30 8.72 6.68
N GLY A 99 -9.20 9.95 7.18
CA GLY A 99 -8.67 11.09 6.41
C GLY A 99 -9.63 11.66 5.35
N LEU A 100 -10.87 11.18 5.25
CA LEU A 100 -11.86 11.75 4.33
C LEU A 100 -12.25 13.17 4.73
N ALA A 101 -11.89 14.15 3.91
CA ALA A 101 -12.28 15.55 4.06
C ALA A 101 -12.56 16.21 2.70
N LYS A 102 -12.66 17.53 2.65
CA LYS A 102 -12.72 18.29 1.41
C LYS A 102 -11.33 18.82 1.07
N PHE A 103 -10.85 18.46 -0.11
CA PHE A 103 -9.53 18.86 -0.61
C PHE A 103 -9.65 19.43 -2.03
N PHE A 104 -8.70 20.27 -2.43
CA PHE A 104 -8.72 20.89 -3.76
C PHE A 104 -8.42 19.85 -4.84
N HIS A 105 -9.31 19.73 -5.83
CA HIS A 105 -9.15 18.83 -6.96
C HIS A 105 -8.72 19.65 -8.18
N GLY A 106 -7.41 19.64 -8.47
CA GLY A 106 -6.81 20.45 -9.55
C GLY A 106 -7.47 20.27 -10.92
N ALA A 107 -7.86 19.04 -11.28
CA ALA A 107 -8.50 18.76 -12.58
C ALA A 107 -9.91 19.37 -12.71
N ILE A 108 -10.61 19.62 -11.61
CA ILE A 108 -11.97 20.20 -11.60
C ILE A 108 -11.97 21.66 -11.14
N GLY A 109 -10.86 22.14 -10.55
CA GLY A 109 -10.70 23.52 -10.08
C GLY A 109 -11.54 23.86 -8.84
N LYS A 110 -11.92 22.86 -8.03
CA LYS A 110 -12.74 23.08 -6.83
C LYS A 110 -12.44 22.07 -5.73
N ALA A 111 -12.85 22.40 -4.50
CA ALA A 111 -12.77 21.46 -3.38
C ALA A 111 -13.82 20.35 -3.50
N GLU A 112 -13.39 19.09 -3.44
CA GLU A 112 -14.26 17.92 -3.46
C GLU A 112 -13.99 17.00 -2.27
N LYS A 113 -14.98 16.18 -1.90
CA LYS A 113 -14.80 15.17 -0.86
C LYS A 113 -13.89 14.05 -1.38
N GLY A 114 -12.80 13.78 -0.68
CA GLY A 114 -11.84 12.75 -1.05
C GLY A 114 -10.71 12.62 -0.03
N LEU A 115 -9.58 12.12 -0.51
CA LEU A 115 -8.33 12.04 0.23
C LEU A 115 -7.30 12.93 -0.45
N GLU A 116 -6.49 13.61 0.36
CA GLU A 116 -5.27 14.25 -0.08
C GLU A 116 -4.10 13.30 0.16
N LEU A 117 -3.29 13.10 -0.88
CA LEU A 117 -2.03 12.40 -0.81
C LEU A 117 -0.95 13.46 -0.78
N SER A 118 -0.53 13.85 0.42
CA SER A 118 0.58 14.77 0.67
C SER A 118 1.59 14.11 1.60
N LEU A 119 2.85 14.55 1.52
CA LEU A 119 3.92 14.17 2.46
C LEU A 119 3.95 15.11 3.67
#